data_AF-A0A6L3W6F3-F1
#
_entry.id   AF-A0A6L3W6F3-F1
#
_cell.length_a   1.000
_cell.length_b   1.000
_cell.length_c   1.000
_cell.angle_alpha   90.00
_cell.angle_beta   90.00
_cell.angle_gamma   90.00
#
_symmetry.space_group_name_H-M   'P 1'
#
loop_
_entity.id
_entity.type
_entity.pdbx_description
1 polymer ?
#
loop_
_entity_poly.entity_id
_entity_poly.type
_entity_poly.pdbx_seq_one_letter_code
_entity_poly.pdbx_strand_id
1 'polypeptide(L)'
;MTLTVLFCVDPIHPRRVDPHYAREAAAVRDHYGETALLDHDALRRGDVEAAVRAVPADLGPVWYRGWMVTGPEYAAMAGVLKRRGTVLLTHPDDYTRAHELPGWHDTFAGLTPQSVWRPLSPGQDPGDLNALAELVRPLRPGPGVVKDYVKSRKHEWDEACFVPDVKNLAQLRDIAAKMIALQDEYLAGGLVVREFESYDGEGEARVWWVDGEPALVGPHPDTPGVEPDPELDAVAHAVRALGCRFITTDLARRTDGEWRVVEVGDGQVSDLPASVDAMDLYAHLPVPD
;
A
#
# COMPACT_ATOMS: atom_id res chain seq x y z
N MET A 1 12.35 -0.77 25.89
CA MET A 1 10.89 -0.95 25.95
C MET A 1 10.54 -2.33 25.36
N THR A 2 9.27 -2.71 25.23
CA THR A 2 8.83 -3.88 24.45
C THR A 2 8.26 -3.41 23.10
N LEU A 3 8.15 -4.30 22.11
CA LEU A 3 7.49 -3.99 20.84
C LEU A 3 6.00 -3.77 21.10
N THR A 4 5.46 -2.60 20.72
CA THR A 4 4.03 -2.30 20.85
C THR A 4 3.38 -2.11 19.49
N VAL A 5 2.31 -2.87 19.24
CA VAL A 5 1.59 -2.86 17.96
C VAL A 5 0.11 -2.57 18.16
N LEU A 6 -0.40 -1.57 17.44
CA LEU A 6 -1.80 -1.21 17.36
C LEU A 6 -2.46 -1.99 16.22
N PHE A 7 -3.39 -2.89 16.58
CA PHE A 7 -4.15 -3.69 15.63
C PHE A 7 -5.61 -3.23 15.53
N CYS A 8 -6.26 -3.50 14.39
CA CYS A 8 -7.71 -3.34 14.28
C CYS A 8 -8.46 -4.35 15.17
N VAL A 9 -9.61 -3.92 15.71
CA VAL A 9 -10.53 -4.81 16.42
C VAL A 9 -11.32 -5.70 15.48
N ASP A 10 -11.72 -6.87 15.98
CA ASP A 10 -12.79 -7.66 15.36
C ASP A 10 -14.11 -6.86 15.45
N PRO A 11 -14.79 -6.56 14.32
CA PRO A 11 -16.04 -5.79 14.32
C PRO A 11 -17.19 -6.51 15.03
N ILE A 12 -17.13 -7.84 15.16
CA ILE A 12 -18.10 -8.66 15.89
C ILE A 12 -17.73 -8.77 17.37
N HIS A 13 -16.43 -8.81 17.68
CA HIS A 13 -15.91 -8.95 19.05
C HIS A 13 -14.90 -7.84 19.39
N PRO A 14 -15.35 -6.61 19.73
CA PRO A 14 -14.50 -5.40 19.80
C PRO A 14 -13.45 -5.37 20.93
N ARG A 15 -13.25 -6.48 21.64
CA ARG A 15 -12.18 -6.71 22.62
C ARG A 15 -11.10 -7.66 22.11
N ARG A 16 -11.20 -8.10 20.86
CA ARG A 16 -10.26 -9.01 20.20
C ARG A 16 -9.65 -8.29 19.00
N VAL A 17 -8.43 -8.71 18.66
CA VAL A 17 -7.82 -8.36 17.38
C VAL A 17 -8.68 -8.96 16.26
N ASP A 18 -8.81 -8.24 15.16
CA ASP A 18 -9.42 -8.73 13.93
C ASP A 18 -8.86 -10.13 13.56
N PRO A 19 -9.71 -11.12 13.25
CA PRO A 19 -9.26 -12.47 12.89
C PRO A 19 -8.20 -12.51 11.81
N HIS A 20 -8.20 -11.56 10.86
CA HIS A 20 -7.19 -11.46 9.82
C HIS A 20 -5.77 -11.26 10.38
N TYR A 21 -5.63 -10.40 11.41
CA TYR A 21 -4.35 -10.10 12.06
C TYR A 21 -4.07 -10.95 13.32
N ALA A 22 -4.91 -11.95 13.62
CA ALA A 22 -4.81 -12.71 14.87
C ALA A 22 -3.48 -13.47 15.01
N ARG A 23 -2.93 -14.01 13.90
CA ARG A 23 -1.63 -14.72 13.89
C ARG A 23 -0.47 -13.75 14.18
N GLU A 24 -0.54 -12.58 13.59
CA GLU A 24 0.45 -11.51 13.75
C GLU A 24 0.44 -10.98 15.18
N ALA A 25 -0.75 -10.76 15.76
CA ALA A 25 -0.87 -10.37 17.16
C ALA A 25 -0.44 -11.47 18.15
N ALA A 26 -0.56 -12.75 17.78
CA ALA A 26 -0.04 -13.86 18.60
C ALA A 26 1.50 -13.84 18.60
N ALA A 27 2.11 -13.70 17.42
CA ALA A 27 3.55 -13.57 17.25
C ALA A 27 4.14 -12.44 18.13
N VAL A 28 3.52 -11.24 18.11
CA VAL A 28 3.93 -10.13 18.99
C VAL A 28 3.88 -10.52 20.48
N ARG A 29 2.79 -11.14 20.93
CA ARG A 29 2.61 -11.52 22.36
C ARG A 29 3.55 -12.64 22.79
N ASP A 30 3.76 -13.64 21.95
CA ASP A 30 4.62 -14.80 22.24
C ASP A 30 6.08 -14.37 22.43
N HIS A 31 6.45 -13.19 21.91
CA HIS A 31 7.75 -12.55 22.08
C HIS A 31 7.74 -11.35 23.05
N TYR A 32 6.81 -11.36 24.02
CA TYR A 32 6.69 -10.37 25.09
C TYR A 32 6.37 -8.94 24.64
N GLY A 33 5.89 -8.78 23.40
CA GLY A 33 5.36 -7.51 22.91
C GLY A 33 3.98 -7.19 23.48
N GLU A 34 3.60 -5.92 23.37
CA GLU A 34 2.30 -5.40 23.76
C GLU A 34 1.41 -5.15 22.55
N THR A 35 0.10 -5.31 22.73
CA THR A 35 -0.88 -5.04 21.68
C THR A 35 -1.96 -4.08 22.17
N ALA A 36 -2.30 -3.09 21.34
CA ALA A 36 -3.43 -2.20 21.55
C ALA A 36 -4.45 -2.36 20.41
N LEU A 37 -5.66 -1.84 20.63
CA LEU A 37 -6.80 -2.05 19.74
C LEU A 37 -7.37 -0.72 19.20
N LEU A 38 -7.54 -0.67 17.89
CA LEU A 38 -8.16 0.43 17.13
C LEU A 38 -9.51 -0.02 16.54
N ASP A 39 -10.56 0.75 16.78
CA ASP A 39 -11.85 0.57 16.10
C ASP A 39 -11.80 1.23 14.70
N HIS A 40 -11.49 0.40 13.70
CA HIS A 40 -11.36 0.83 12.31
C HIS A 40 -12.68 1.38 11.74
N ASP A 41 -13.81 0.78 12.10
CA ASP A 41 -15.11 1.22 11.58
C ASP A 41 -15.48 2.61 12.11
N ALA A 42 -15.17 2.90 13.38
CA ALA A 42 -15.31 4.25 13.92
C ALA A 42 -14.41 5.26 13.20
N LEU A 43 -13.18 4.87 12.88
CA LEU A 43 -12.25 5.69 12.10
C LEU A 43 -12.79 5.99 10.70
N ARG A 44 -13.30 4.98 10.00
CA ARG A 44 -13.92 5.11 8.66
C ARG A 44 -15.18 5.99 8.66
N ARG A 45 -15.89 6.09 9.79
CA ARG A 45 -17.01 7.03 9.99
C ARG A 45 -16.57 8.45 10.38
N GLY A 46 -15.28 8.69 10.55
CA GLY A 46 -14.71 9.96 11.00
C GLY A 46 -14.78 10.21 12.51
N ASP A 47 -15.20 9.22 13.31
CA ASP A 47 -15.24 9.30 14.78
C ASP A 47 -13.91 8.82 15.38
N VAL A 48 -12.87 9.63 15.20
CA VAL A 48 -11.50 9.26 15.57
C VAL A 48 -11.33 9.08 17.08
N GLU A 49 -12.03 9.88 17.89
CA GLU A 49 -11.99 9.75 19.36
C GLU A 49 -12.61 8.42 19.81
N ALA A 50 -13.73 7.99 19.19
CA ALA A 50 -14.26 6.65 19.44
C ALA A 50 -13.32 5.55 18.93
N ALA A 51 -12.67 5.75 17.77
CA ALA A 51 -11.76 4.79 17.16
C ALA A 51 -10.61 4.40 18.10
N VAL A 52 -10.01 5.39 18.76
CA VAL A 52 -8.85 5.16 19.63
C VAL A 52 -9.21 4.92 21.09
N ARG A 53 -10.49 4.95 21.47
CA ARG A 53 -10.94 4.92 22.87
C ARG A 53 -10.36 3.78 23.71
N ALA A 54 -10.15 2.61 23.11
CA ALA A 54 -9.60 1.43 23.77
C ALA A 54 -8.06 1.45 23.90
N VAL A 55 -7.37 2.35 23.19
CA VAL A 55 -5.92 2.53 23.29
C VAL A 55 -5.59 3.17 24.65
N PRO A 56 -4.69 2.59 25.47
CA PRO A 56 -4.21 3.21 26.70
C PRO A 56 -3.61 4.60 26.47
N ALA A 57 -3.71 5.49 27.47
CA ALA A 57 -2.97 6.74 27.46
C ALA A 57 -1.48 6.49 27.75
N ASP A 58 -0.62 7.37 27.22
CA ASP A 58 0.83 7.37 27.46
C ASP A 58 1.52 6.05 27.09
N LEU A 59 0.99 5.35 26.08
CA LEU A 59 1.54 4.08 25.56
C LEU A 59 2.91 4.25 24.91
N GLY A 60 3.31 5.48 24.57
CA GLY A 60 4.57 5.76 23.89
C GLY A 60 4.50 5.46 22.39
N PRO A 61 5.64 5.19 21.74
CA PRO A 61 5.66 4.94 20.31
C PRO A 61 5.14 3.54 19.95
N VAL A 62 4.31 3.44 18.90
CA VAL A 62 3.67 2.19 18.48
C VAL A 62 3.70 2.01 16.96
N TRP A 63 3.82 0.77 16.50
CA TRP A 63 3.56 0.41 15.11
C TRP A 63 2.05 0.26 14.88
N TYR A 64 1.53 0.68 13.74
CA TYR A 64 0.17 0.30 13.32
C TYR A 64 0.25 -0.90 12.39
N ARG A 65 -0.69 -1.83 12.56
CA ARG A 65 -0.89 -2.97 11.65
C ARG A 65 -2.38 -3.21 11.50
N GLY A 66 -2.93 -2.90 10.35
CA GLY A 66 -4.37 -2.90 10.18
C GLY A 66 -4.83 -2.60 8.77
N TRP A 67 -6.12 -2.36 8.64
CA TRP A 67 -6.74 -2.10 7.34
C TRP A 67 -6.35 -0.74 6.77
N MET A 68 -6.37 -0.66 5.44
CA MET A 68 -6.11 0.56 4.68
C MET A 68 -7.05 1.70 5.10
N VAL A 69 -6.48 2.89 5.28
CA VAL A 69 -7.20 4.15 5.53
C VAL A 69 -6.72 5.22 4.57
N THR A 70 -7.49 6.30 4.42
CA THR A 70 -7.01 7.44 3.60
C THR A 70 -5.89 8.19 4.32
N GLY A 71 -5.04 8.91 3.58
CA GLY A 71 -4.02 9.78 4.18
C GLY A 71 -4.59 10.75 5.24
N PRO A 72 -5.72 11.44 4.98
CA PRO A 72 -6.39 12.27 5.98
C PRO A 72 -6.87 11.51 7.23
N GLU A 73 -7.42 10.31 7.08
CA GLU A 73 -7.83 9.46 8.21
C GLU A 73 -6.63 9.04 9.06
N TYR A 74 -5.54 8.62 8.42
CA TYR A 74 -4.30 8.26 9.10
C TYR A 74 -3.73 9.46 9.87
N ALA A 75 -3.68 10.64 9.25
CA ALA A 75 -3.21 11.88 9.89
C ALA A 75 -4.09 12.27 11.09
N ALA A 76 -5.41 12.13 10.98
CA ALA A 76 -6.34 12.40 12.07
C ALA A 76 -6.13 11.43 13.24
N MET A 77 -6.02 10.13 12.96
CA MET A 77 -5.69 9.09 13.93
C MET A 77 -4.38 9.38 14.66
N ALA A 78 -3.31 9.66 13.91
CA ALA A 78 -1.99 9.99 14.45
C ALA A 78 -2.05 11.22 15.38
N GLY A 79 -2.80 12.26 14.98
CA GLY A 79 -2.99 13.46 15.76
C GLY A 79 -3.71 13.23 17.09
N VAL A 80 -4.75 12.38 17.10
CA VAL A 80 -5.51 12.06 18.33
C VAL A 80 -4.68 11.17 19.26
N LEU A 81 -4.03 10.13 18.73
CA LEU A 81 -3.13 9.28 19.50
C LEU A 81 -2.01 10.09 20.15
N LYS A 82 -1.39 11.01 19.40
CA LYS A 82 -0.29 11.85 19.91
C LYS A 82 -0.73 12.73 21.09
N ARG A 83 -1.94 13.30 21.06
CA ARG A 83 -2.49 14.06 22.19
C ARG A 83 -2.69 13.21 23.45
N ARG A 84 -2.82 11.90 23.29
CA ARG A 84 -2.98 10.91 24.37
C ARG A 84 -1.66 10.23 24.75
N GLY A 85 -0.52 10.77 24.32
CA GLY A 85 0.81 10.21 24.63
C GLY A 85 1.18 8.95 23.84
N THR A 86 0.48 8.65 22.75
CA THR A 86 0.77 7.51 21.85
C THR A 86 1.25 8.03 20.50
N VAL A 87 2.44 7.65 20.04
CA VAL A 87 3.01 8.17 18.78
C VAL A 87 3.06 7.04 17.75
N LEU A 88 2.41 7.20 16.60
CA LEU A 88 2.59 6.25 15.49
C LEU A 88 4.02 6.37 14.95
N LEU A 89 4.70 5.22 14.80
CA LEU A 89 6.08 5.14 14.33
C LEU A 89 6.25 5.48 12.84
N THR A 90 5.20 5.28 12.05
CA THR A 90 5.12 5.81 10.68
C THR A 90 4.46 7.18 10.71
N HIS A 91 5.18 8.22 10.28
CA HIS A 91 4.64 9.57 10.19
C HIS A 91 3.53 9.64 9.13
N PRO A 92 2.49 10.49 9.28
CA PRO A 92 1.43 10.60 8.27
C PRO A 92 1.90 10.91 6.85
N ASP A 93 2.95 11.71 6.71
CA ASP A 93 3.56 12.00 5.41
C ASP A 93 4.27 10.77 4.84
N ASP A 94 4.84 9.91 5.68
CA ASP A 94 5.50 8.67 5.26
C ASP A 94 4.48 7.61 4.83
N TYR A 95 3.36 7.52 5.55
CA TYR A 95 2.22 6.69 5.16
C TYR A 95 1.76 7.08 3.77
N THR A 96 1.43 8.35 3.55
CA THR A 96 0.97 8.82 2.23
C THR A 96 2.03 8.62 1.15
N ARG A 97 3.30 8.89 1.46
CA ARG A 97 4.43 8.78 0.53
C ARG A 97 4.66 7.33 0.04
N ALA A 98 4.53 6.35 0.93
CA ALA A 98 4.67 4.94 0.57
C ALA A 98 3.38 4.33 0.01
N HIS A 99 2.22 4.84 0.41
CA HIS A 99 0.92 4.26 0.08
C HIS A 99 0.37 4.71 -1.27
N GLU A 100 0.63 5.96 -1.67
CA GLU A 100 0.09 6.55 -2.89
C GLU A 100 1.18 6.70 -3.95
N LEU A 101 0.89 6.26 -5.18
CA LEU A 101 1.84 6.25 -6.31
C LEU A 101 2.62 7.56 -6.51
N PRO A 102 2.01 8.75 -6.46
CA PRO A 102 2.75 10.00 -6.60
C PRO A 102 3.84 10.23 -5.55
N GLY A 103 3.72 9.60 -4.39
CA GLY A 103 4.68 9.72 -3.30
C GLY A 103 5.98 8.94 -3.54
N TRP A 104 5.94 7.86 -4.32
CA TRP A 104 7.08 6.97 -4.48
C TRP A 104 7.54 6.79 -5.93
N HIS A 105 6.71 7.01 -6.96
CA HIS A 105 7.02 6.66 -8.35
C HIS A 105 8.37 7.21 -8.83
N ASP A 106 8.63 8.50 -8.59
CA ASP A 106 9.87 9.16 -9.01
C ASP A 106 11.12 8.57 -8.34
N THR A 107 11.02 8.14 -7.08
CA THR A 107 12.13 7.50 -6.35
C THR A 107 12.50 6.14 -6.95
N PHE A 108 11.53 5.46 -7.56
CA PHE A 108 11.71 4.17 -8.23
C PHE A 108 11.80 4.29 -9.76
N ALA A 109 12.02 5.49 -10.29
CA ALA A 109 12.15 5.70 -11.73
C ALA A 109 13.25 4.81 -12.33
N GLY A 110 12.91 4.11 -13.41
CA GLY A 110 13.78 3.10 -14.03
C GLY A 110 13.64 1.69 -13.44
N LEU A 111 13.08 1.54 -12.24
CA LEU A 111 12.75 0.24 -11.63
C LEU A 111 11.27 -0.12 -11.79
N THR A 112 10.39 0.87 -11.88
CA THR A 112 8.93 0.69 -12.09
C THR A 112 8.51 1.16 -13.49
N PRO A 113 7.40 0.66 -14.08
CA PRO A 113 6.93 1.15 -15.38
C PRO A 113 6.62 2.65 -15.34
N GLN A 114 6.86 3.34 -16.47
CA GLN A 114 6.57 4.77 -16.57
C GLN A 114 5.08 5.01 -16.31
N SER A 115 4.78 5.95 -15.42
CA SER A 115 3.43 6.33 -15.05
C SER A 115 3.24 7.83 -15.21
N VAL A 116 2.01 8.23 -15.50
CA VAL A 116 1.55 9.61 -15.42
C VAL A 116 0.25 9.61 -14.61
N TRP A 117 0.00 10.71 -13.91
CA TRP A 117 -1.18 10.78 -13.05
C TRP A 117 -1.71 12.20 -12.94
N ARG A 118 -2.95 12.30 -12.47
CA ARG A 118 -3.58 13.55 -12.08
C ARG A 118 -4.44 13.35 -10.83
N PRO A 119 -4.54 14.36 -9.94
CA PRO A 119 -5.49 14.31 -8.84
C PRO A 119 -6.94 14.22 -9.35
N LEU A 120 -7.75 13.44 -8.64
CA LEU A 120 -9.16 13.21 -8.92
C LEU A 120 -9.88 12.76 -7.64
N SER A 121 -10.96 13.45 -7.28
CA SER A 121 -11.82 13.11 -6.16
C SER A 121 -12.97 12.19 -6.60
N PRO A 122 -13.55 11.38 -5.69
CA PRO A 122 -14.75 10.60 -5.97
C PRO A 122 -15.83 11.40 -6.71
N GLY A 123 -16.42 10.79 -7.74
CA GLY A 123 -17.47 11.37 -8.57
C GLY A 123 -17.02 12.38 -9.63
N GLN A 124 -15.73 12.69 -9.76
CA GLN A 124 -15.21 13.54 -10.84
C GLN A 124 -15.02 12.77 -12.16
N ASP A 125 -15.18 13.47 -13.30
CA ASP A 125 -14.89 12.89 -14.63
C ASP A 125 -13.37 12.80 -14.88
N PRO A 126 -12.87 11.74 -15.55
CA PRO A 126 -11.43 11.57 -15.85
C PRO A 126 -10.80 12.72 -16.65
N GLY A 127 -11.61 13.52 -17.33
CA GLY A 127 -11.21 14.61 -18.22
C GLY A 127 -11.72 14.39 -19.65
N ASP A 128 -11.81 15.48 -20.39
CA ASP A 128 -12.04 15.42 -21.82
C ASP A 128 -10.81 14.85 -22.57
N LEU A 129 -10.97 14.60 -23.87
CA LEU A 129 -9.91 13.99 -24.68
C LEU A 129 -8.65 14.86 -24.73
N ASN A 130 -8.75 16.19 -24.64
CA ASN A 130 -7.59 17.08 -24.65
C ASN A 130 -6.81 16.97 -23.34
N ALA A 131 -7.51 16.94 -22.19
CA ALA A 131 -6.90 16.75 -20.89
C ALA A 131 -6.19 15.39 -20.81
N LEU A 132 -6.80 14.33 -21.35
CA LEU A 132 -6.17 13.01 -21.42
C LEU A 132 -4.99 12.97 -22.38
N ALA A 133 -5.07 13.64 -23.53
CA ALA A 133 -3.96 13.77 -24.47
C ALA A 133 -2.72 14.39 -23.82
N GLU A 134 -2.93 15.47 -23.07
CA GLU A 134 -1.84 16.14 -22.34
C GLU A 134 -1.28 15.27 -21.22
N LEU A 135 -2.15 14.60 -20.45
CA LEU A 135 -1.74 13.68 -19.38
C LEU A 135 -0.82 12.58 -19.92
N VAL A 136 -1.24 11.87 -20.97
CA VAL A 136 -0.50 10.73 -21.50
C VAL A 136 0.59 11.13 -22.49
N ARG A 137 0.77 12.41 -22.79
CA ARG A 137 1.80 12.91 -23.73
C ARG A 137 3.19 12.32 -23.47
N PRO A 138 3.68 12.18 -22.21
CA PRO A 138 4.99 11.61 -21.92
C PRO A 138 5.11 10.11 -22.18
N LEU A 139 4.00 9.36 -22.18
CA LEU A 139 4.01 7.91 -22.38
C LEU A 139 4.23 7.54 -23.85
N ARG A 140 4.76 6.35 -24.10
CA ARG A 140 4.88 5.78 -25.44
C ARG A 140 3.51 5.29 -25.95
N PRO A 141 3.29 5.23 -27.28
CA PRO A 141 2.16 4.46 -27.81
C PRO A 141 2.26 2.99 -27.44
N GLY A 142 1.13 2.36 -27.16
CA GLY A 142 1.07 0.97 -26.75
C GLY A 142 0.29 0.75 -25.45
N PRO A 143 0.28 -0.50 -24.95
CA PRO A 143 -0.62 -0.91 -23.89
C PRO A 143 -0.31 -0.22 -22.56
N GLY A 144 -1.35 -0.02 -21.76
CA GLY A 144 -1.25 0.58 -20.44
C GLY A 144 -2.27 0.04 -19.46
N VAL A 145 -2.04 0.37 -18.19
CA VAL A 145 -2.94 0.08 -17.07
C VAL A 145 -3.47 1.40 -16.50
N VAL A 146 -4.75 1.43 -16.21
CA VAL A 146 -5.47 2.49 -15.53
C VAL A 146 -5.75 2.05 -14.10
N LYS A 147 -5.35 2.88 -13.13
CA LYS A 147 -5.59 2.64 -11.70
C LYS A 147 -5.81 3.96 -10.97
N ASP A 148 -6.22 3.88 -9.70
CA ASP A 148 -6.10 5.02 -8.80
C ASP A 148 -4.69 5.06 -8.15
N TYR A 149 -4.44 5.94 -7.20
CA TYR A 149 -3.10 6.04 -6.59
C TYR A 149 -2.65 4.79 -5.84
N VAL A 150 -3.56 3.89 -5.50
CA VAL A 150 -3.29 2.72 -4.65
C VAL A 150 -3.58 1.43 -5.40
N LYS A 151 -4.76 1.27 -5.99
CA LYS A 151 -5.30 -0.01 -6.47
C LYS A 151 -5.92 0.08 -7.87
N SER A 152 -5.85 -1.04 -8.59
CA SER A 152 -6.45 -1.21 -9.91
C SER A 152 -7.72 -2.08 -9.84
N ARG A 153 -8.43 -2.17 -10.96
CA ARG A 153 -9.61 -3.03 -11.14
C ARG A 153 -9.24 -4.32 -11.89
N LYS A 154 -8.28 -5.07 -11.36
CA LYS A 154 -7.69 -6.25 -12.02
C LYS A 154 -8.71 -7.34 -12.38
N HIS A 155 -9.83 -7.43 -11.68
CA HIS A 155 -10.91 -8.38 -11.98
C HIS A 155 -11.80 -7.92 -13.15
N GLU A 156 -11.84 -6.61 -13.43
CA GLU A 156 -12.52 -6.00 -14.57
C GLU A 156 -11.49 -5.59 -15.63
N TRP A 157 -10.57 -6.51 -15.97
CA TRP A 157 -9.36 -6.22 -16.76
C TRP A 157 -9.64 -5.39 -18.02
N ASP A 158 -10.49 -5.91 -18.92
CA ASP A 158 -10.76 -5.26 -20.21
C ASP A 158 -11.67 -4.03 -20.10
N GLU A 159 -12.48 -3.94 -19.02
CA GLU A 159 -13.48 -2.89 -18.87
C GLU A 159 -12.96 -1.65 -18.12
N ALA A 160 -12.05 -1.84 -17.17
CA ALA A 160 -11.71 -0.83 -16.17
C ALA A 160 -10.23 -0.82 -15.73
N CYS A 161 -9.37 -1.59 -16.41
CA CYS A 161 -7.96 -1.69 -16.03
C CYS A 161 -7.01 -1.54 -17.22
N PHE A 162 -7.21 -2.30 -18.29
CA PHE A 162 -6.25 -2.40 -19.40
C PHE A 162 -6.68 -1.59 -20.62
N VAL A 163 -5.78 -0.75 -21.13
CA VAL A 163 -5.94 -0.04 -22.40
C VAL A 163 -4.94 -0.59 -23.43
N PRO A 164 -5.39 -1.08 -24.61
CA PRO A 164 -4.49 -1.60 -25.64
C PRO A 164 -3.51 -0.57 -26.21
N ASP A 165 -3.93 0.70 -26.30
CA ASP A 165 -3.07 1.83 -26.65
C ASP A 165 -3.45 3.06 -25.85
N VAL A 166 -2.55 3.56 -24.99
CA VAL A 166 -2.75 4.79 -24.20
C VAL A 166 -2.97 6.03 -25.07
N LYS A 167 -2.63 5.98 -26.37
CA LYS A 167 -2.89 7.05 -27.34
C LYS A 167 -4.27 6.95 -28.00
N ASN A 168 -5.00 5.86 -27.81
CA ASN A 168 -6.42 5.78 -28.16
C ASN A 168 -7.26 6.48 -27.07
N LEU A 169 -7.34 7.80 -27.17
CA LEU A 169 -7.93 8.65 -26.11
C LEU A 169 -9.39 8.35 -25.83
N ALA A 170 -10.17 7.92 -26.83
CA ALA A 170 -11.57 7.54 -26.63
C ALA A 170 -11.66 6.29 -25.75
N GLN A 171 -10.91 5.25 -26.07
CA GLN A 171 -10.89 4.01 -25.29
C GLN A 171 -10.30 4.22 -23.89
N LEU A 172 -9.21 5.00 -23.79
CA LEU A 172 -8.62 5.38 -22.51
C LEU A 172 -9.66 6.08 -21.62
N ARG A 173 -10.43 7.03 -22.19
CA ARG A 173 -11.47 7.74 -21.45
C ARG A 173 -12.55 6.79 -20.96
N ASP A 174 -13.02 5.87 -21.80
CA ASP A 174 -14.08 4.94 -21.44
C ASP A 174 -13.65 4.01 -20.29
N ILE A 175 -12.43 3.46 -20.37
CA ILE A 175 -11.84 2.62 -19.31
C ILE A 175 -11.65 3.43 -18.03
N ALA A 176 -11.11 4.66 -18.12
CA ALA A 176 -10.89 5.50 -16.95
C ALA A 176 -12.22 5.90 -16.28
N ALA A 177 -13.25 6.23 -17.06
CA ALA A 177 -14.57 6.55 -16.53
C ALA A 177 -15.19 5.34 -15.84
N LYS A 178 -15.07 4.13 -16.43
CA LYS A 178 -15.54 2.90 -15.82
C LYS A 178 -14.78 2.57 -14.52
N MET A 179 -13.46 2.72 -14.52
CA MET A 179 -12.61 2.53 -13.34
C MET A 179 -13.06 3.46 -12.20
N ILE A 180 -13.20 4.75 -12.48
CA ILE A 180 -13.65 5.75 -11.49
C ILE A 180 -15.05 5.40 -10.96
N ALA A 181 -15.98 5.03 -11.85
CA ALA A 181 -17.33 4.65 -11.45
C ALA A 181 -17.37 3.41 -10.55
N LEU A 182 -16.48 2.43 -10.79
CA LEU A 182 -16.37 1.24 -9.94
C LEU A 182 -15.67 1.53 -8.61
N GLN A 183 -14.73 2.48 -8.58
CA GLN A 183 -14.11 2.95 -7.34
C GLN A 183 -15.10 3.72 -6.47
N ASP A 184 -15.97 4.53 -7.07
CA ASP A 184 -17.00 5.32 -6.39
C ASP A 184 -16.40 6.13 -5.21
N GLU A 185 -16.99 6.03 -4.02
CA GLU A 185 -16.51 6.69 -2.80
C GLU A 185 -15.13 6.20 -2.33
N TYR A 186 -14.64 5.07 -2.84
CA TYR A 186 -13.35 4.46 -2.47
C TYR A 186 -12.20 4.82 -3.40
N LEU A 187 -12.39 5.74 -4.35
CA LEU A 187 -11.32 6.23 -5.22
C LEU A 187 -10.20 6.86 -4.38
N ALA A 188 -8.98 6.31 -4.50
CA ALA A 188 -7.81 6.84 -3.81
C ALA A 188 -7.08 7.90 -4.66
N GLY A 189 -7.33 9.16 -4.34
CA GLY A 189 -6.50 10.32 -4.71
C GLY A 189 -6.53 10.80 -6.17
N GLY A 190 -6.50 9.90 -7.16
CA GLY A 190 -6.42 10.32 -8.55
C GLY A 190 -6.53 9.24 -9.61
N LEU A 191 -6.27 9.64 -10.86
CA LEU A 191 -6.21 8.78 -12.03
C LEU A 191 -4.74 8.58 -12.42
N VAL A 192 -4.31 7.33 -12.52
CA VAL A 192 -2.99 6.92 -13.03
C VAL A 192 -3.17 6.22 -14.37
N VAL A 193 -2.31 6.55 -15.33
CA VAL A 193 -2.08 5.77 -16.55
C VAL A 193 -0.62 5.32 -16.54
N ARG A 194 -0.41 4.01 -16.56
CA ARG A 194 0.91 3.38 -16.47
C ARG A 194 1.19 2.56 -17.71
N GLU A 195 2.41 2.61 -18.24
CA GLU A 195 2.84 1.72 -19.32
C GLU A 195 2.74 0.25 -18.88
N PHE A 196 2.26 -0.61 -19.78
CA PHE A 196 2.16 -2.03 -19.51
C PHE A 196 3.45 -2.74 -19.89
N GLU A 197 3.92 -3.61 -18.99
CA GLU A 197 5.07 -4.48 -19.22
C GLU A 197 4.64 -5.94 -19.12
N SER A 198 5.23 -6.79 -19.96
CA SER A 198 5.00 -8.23 -19.92
C SER A 198 6.00 -8.89 -18.98
N TYR A 199 5.49 -9.54 -17.93
CA TYR A 199 6.27 -10.37 -17.03
C TYR A 199 6.31 -11.82 -17.52
N ASP A 200 7.29 -12.59 -17.07
CA ASP A 200 7.49 -13.97 -17.51
C ASP A 200 6.41 -14.95 -17.00
N GLY A 201 5.60 -14.52 -16.04
CA GLY A 201 4.50 -15.30 -15.48
C GLY A 201 4.92 -16.25 -14.35
N GLU A 202 6.17 -16.17 -13.89
CA GLU A 202 6.71 -16.99 -12.80
C GLU A 202 6.29 -16.49 -11.40
N GLY A 203 5.33 -15.58 -11.32
CA GLY A 203 4.81 -15.00 -10.08
C GLY A 203 5.55 -13.74 -9.63
N GLU A 204 5.08 -13.18 -8.51
CA GLU A 204 5.64 -11.96 -7.91
C GLU A 204 6.18 -12.27 -6.51
N ALA A 205 7.29 -11.63 -6.16
CA ALA A 205 7.84 -11.63 -4.81
C ALA A 205 7.40 -10.36 -4.08
N ARG A 206 6.96 -10.51 -2.84
CA ARG A 206 6.78 -9.37 -1.92
C ARG A 206 7.98 -9.28 -1.00
N VAL A 207 8.62 -8.12 -1.00
CA VAL A 207 9.70 -7.80 -0.07
C VAL A 207 9.19 -6.80 0.94
N TRP A 208 9.36 -7.12 2.22
CA TRP A 208 9.11 -6.23 3.33
C TRP A 208 10.40 -5.54 3.73
N TRP A 209 10.33 -4.23 3.91
CA TRP A 209 11.49 -3.41 4.24
C TRP A 209 11.24 -2.69 5.56
N VAL A 210 12.23 -2.75 6.45
CA VAL A 210 12.21 -2.04 7.73
C VAL A 210 13.44 -1.17 7.83
N ASP A 211 13.23 0.14 8.03
CA ASP A 211 14.27 1.16 8.13
C ASP A 211 15.33 1.10 7.00
N GLY A 212 14.88 0.76 5.79
CA GLY A 212 15.72 0.71 4.59
C GLY A 212 16.35 -0.65 4.28
N GLU A 213 16.19 -1.65 5.16
CA GLU A 213 16.77 -2.98 5.00
C GLU A 213 15.69 -4.03 4.69
N PRO A 214 16.00 -5.04 3.85
CA PRO A 214 15.07 -6.13 3.57
C PRO A 214 14.90 -6.98 4.84
N ALA A 215 13.68 -7.02 5.36
CA ALA A 215 13.31 -7.78 6.54
C ALA A 215 12.81 -9.19 6.18
N LEU A 216 12.02 -9.29 5.12
CA LEU A 216 11.39 -10.55 4.70
C LEU A 216 11.18 -10.53 3.19
N VAL A 217 11.60 -11.59 2.51
CA VAL A 217 11.25 -11.86 1.11
C VAL A 217 10.30 -13.05 1.11
N GLY A 218 9.14 -12.91 0.49
CA GLY A 218 8.13 -13.97 0.48
C GLY A 218 7.22 -13.91 -0.74
N PRO A 219 6.23 -14.81 -0.81
CA PRO A 219 5.32 -14.86 -1.93
C PRO A 219 4.42 -13.62 -1.97
N HIS A 220 4.05 -13.16 -3.16
CA HIS A 220 2.95 -12.21 -3.29
C HIS A 220 1.60 -12.89 -2.94
N PRO A 221 0.65 -12.20 -2.27
CA PRO A 221 -0.64 -12.80 -1.87
C PRO A 221 -1.49 -13.37 -3.01
N ASP A 222 -1.35 -12.88 -4.24
CA ASP A 222 -2.06 -13.45 -5.40
C ASP A 222 -1.44 -14.78 -5.87
N THR A 223 -0.18 -15.05 -5.52
CA THR A 223 0.57 -16.25 -5.88
C THR A 223 1.26 -16.86 -4.65
N PRO A 224 0.51 -17.25 -3.61
CA PRO A 224 1.06 -17.62 -2.30
C PRO A 224 1.92 -18.89 -2.31
N GLY A 225 1.86 -19.68 -3.40
CA GLY A 225 2.64 -20.91 -3.58
C GLY A 225 3.89 -20.74 -4.45
N VAL A 226 4.25 -19.50 -4.80
CA VAL A 226 5.43 -19.19 -5.62
C VAL A 226 6.39 -18.35 -4.80
N GLU A 227 7.65 -18.77 -4.74
CA GLU A 227 8.71 -18.10 -3.98
C GLU A 227 9.83 -17.64 -4.93
N PRO A 228 9.63 -16.52 -5.67
CA PRO A 228 10.69 -15.97 -6.49
C PRO A 228 11.84 -15.41 -5.64
N ASP A 229 13.05 -15.43 -6.19
CA ASP A 229 14.27 -14.89 -5.56
C ASP A 229 14.72 -13.61 -6.32
N PRO A 230 14.21 -12.43 -5.95
CA PRO A 230 14.48 -11.19 -6.66
C PRO A 230 15.86 -10.59 -6.36
N GLU A 231 16.44 -9.92 -7.37
CA GLU A 231 17.63 -9.09 -7.15
C GLU A 231 17.25 -7.78 -6.45
N LEU A 232 17.83 -7.53 -5.28
CA LEU A 232 17.40 -6.44 -4.39
C LEU A 232 18.27 -5.19 -4.43
N ASP A 233 19.50 -5.24 -4.96
CA ASP A 233 20.48 -4.15 -4.78
C ASP A 233 19.98 -2.78 -5.23
N ALA A 234 19.40 -2.71 -6.44
CA ALA A 234 18.87 -1.46 -6.98
C ALA A 234 17.60 -1.00 -6.24
N VAL A 235 16.74 -1.95 -5.85
CA VAL A 235 15.51 -1.69 -5.09
C VAL A 235 15.85 -1.17 -3.70
N ALA A 236 16.83 -1.77 -3.01
CA ALA A 236 17.30 -1.36 -1.69
C ALA A 236 17.82 0.08 -1.69
N HIS A 237 18.52 0.50 -2.75
CA HIS A 237 18.93 1.90 -2.90
C HIS A 237 17.72 2.84 -3.00
N ALA A 238 16.72 2.51 -3.82
CA ALA A 238 15.49 3.30 -3.95
C ALA A 238 14.67 3.34 -2.65
N VAL A 239 14.57 2.22 -1.94
CA VAL A 239 13.90 2.11 -0.63
C VAL A 239 14.56 3.01 0.41
N ARG A 240 15.89 2.97 0.53
CA ARG A 240 16.63 3.88 1.42
C ARG A 240 16.45 5.35 1.04
N ALA A 241 16.35 5.65 -0.26
CA ALA A 241 16.10 7.00 -0.75
C ALA A 241 14.66 7.49 -0.47
N LEU A 242 13.66 6.60 -0.49
CA LEU A 242 12.26 6.92 -0.13
C LEU A 242 12.15 7.31 1.35
N GLY A 243 12.98 6.69 2.20
CA GLY A 243 13.10 7.02 3.61
C GLY A 243 11.86 6.68 4.45
N CYS A 244 10.95 5.85 3.95
CA CYS A 244 9.83 5.34 4.72
C CYS A 244 10.27 4.14 5.57
N ARG A 245 9.81 4.10 6.82
CA ARG A 245 10.30 3.13 7.82
C ARG A 245 9.80 1.71 7.61
N PHE A 246 8.58 1.55 7.12
CA PHE A 246 7.97 0.24 6.98
C PHE A 246 7.13 0.17 5.71
N ILE A 247 7.66 -0.49 4.69
CA ILE A 247 7.04 -0.58 3.36
C ILE A 247 7.13 -1.99 2.80
N THR A 248 6.38 -2.25 1.76
CA THR A 248 6.54 -3.41 0.89
C THR A 248 6.87 -2.97 -0.53
N THR A 249 7.60 -3.82 -1.26
CA THR A 249 7.71 -3.74 -2.71
C THR A 249 7.30 -5.06 -3.32
N ASP A 250 6.45 -5.02 -4.34
CA ASP A 250 6.09 -6.18 -5.15
C ASP A 250 6.95 -6.19 -6.40
N LEU A 251 7.64 -7.30 -6.63
CA LEU A 251 8.65 -7.47 -7.67
C LEU A 251 8.24 -8.58 -8.63
N ALA A 252 8.23 -8.25 -9.92
CA ALA A 252 7.98 -9.21 -10.99
C ALA A 252 9.16 -9.21 -11.96
N ARG A 253 9.46 -10.39 -12.53
CA ARG A 253 10.52 -10.52 -13.53
C ARG A 253 9.93 -10.31 -14.93
N ARG A 254 10.51 -9.36 -15.67
CA ARG A 254 10.18 -9.11 -17.07
C ARG A 254 10.67 -10.27 -17.95
N THR A 255 10.08 -10.44 -19.12
CA THR A 255 10.42 -11.52 -20.07
C THR A 255 11.87 -11.53 -20.55
N ASP A 256 12.63 -10.44 -20.37
CA ASP A 256 14.06 -10.36 -20.65
C ASP A 256 14.95 -10.60 -19.41
N GLY A 257 14.35 -10.95 -18.27
CA GLY A 257 15.05 -11.29 -17.04
C GLY A 257 15.22 -10.14 -16.05
N GLU A 258 14.87 -8.90 -16.41
CA GLU A 258 14.98 -7.76 -15.50
C GLU A 258 13.89 -7.77 -14.42
N TRP A 259 14.27 -7.54 -13.17
CA TRP A 259 13.34 -7.35 -12.05
C TRP A 259 12.75 -5.95 -12.04
N ARG A 260 11.42 -5.86 -11.92
CA ARG A 260 10.68 -4.60 -11.94
C ARG A 260 9.82 -4.46 -10.69
N VAL A 261 9.77 -3.24 -10.17
CA VAL A 261 8.87 -2.85 -9.07
C VAL A 261 7.48 -2.61 -9.62
N VAL A 262 6.58 -3.54 -9.32
CA VAL A 262 5.16 -3.48 -9.71
C VAL A 262 4.42 -2.50 -8.81
N GLU A 263 4.69 -2.54 -7.51
CA GLU A 263 4.00 -1.73 -6.52
C GLU A 263 4.92 -1.45 -5.33
N VAL A 264 4.75 -0.27 -4.74
CA VAL A 264 5.24 0.06 -3.40
C VAL A 264 4.01 0.30 -2.53
N GLY A 265 4.00 -0.29 -1.34
CA GLY A 265 2.92 -0.15 -0.38
C GLY A 265 3.44 0.18 1.01
N ASP A 266 2.59 0.76 1.85
CA ASP A 266 2.89 0.90 3.26
C ASP A 266 2.76 -0.47 3.96
N GLY A 267 3.79 -0.87 4.71
CA GLY A 267 3.85 -2.20 5.34
C GLY A 267 2.77 -2.40 6.40
N GLN A 268 2.24 -1.33 6.98
CA GLN A 268 1.22 -1.40 8.02
C GLN A 268 -0.09 -1.98 7.50
N VAL A 269 -0.35 -1.86 6.18
CA VAL A 269 -1.62 -2.24 5.55
C VAL A 269 -1.49 -3.31 4.47
N SER A 270 -0.27 -3.79 4.21
CA SER A 270 0.01 -4.82 3.22
C SER A 270 -0.35 -6.21 3.75
N ASP A 271 -0.89 -7.11 2.94
CA ASP A 271 -1.23 -8.46 3.43
C ASP A 271 0.03 -9.32 3.62
N LEU A 272 0.07 -10.06 4.73
CA LEU A 272 1.10 -11.06 5.01
C LEU A 272 0.51 -12.44 4.68
N PRO A 273 1.04 -13.17 3.68
CA PRO A 273 0.54 -14.49 3.33
C PRO A 273 0.55 -15.47 4.50
N ALA A 274 -0.46 -16.35 4.56
CA ALA A 274 -0.57 -17.34 5.63
C ALA A 274 0.54 -18.42 5.60
N SER A 275 1.26 -18.53 4.49
CA SER A 275 2.44 -19.40 4.34
C SER A 275 3.68 -18.86 5.04
N VAL A 276 3.70 -17.59 5.43
CA VAL A 276 4.82 -16.95 6.10
C VAL A 276 4.61 -16.92 7.61
N ASP A 277 5.64 -17.28 8.37
CA ASP A 277 5.63 -17.09 9.82
C ASP A 277 5.66 -15.59 10.13
N ALA A 278 4.68 -15.11 10.89
CA ALA A 278 4.63 -13.71 11.27
C ALA A 278 5.90 -13.28 12.03
N MET A 279 6.53 -14.17 12.79
CA MET A 279 7.76 -13.84 13.50
C MET A 279 8.93 -13.48 12.58
N ASP A 280 8.97 -13.99 11.36
CA ASP A 280 10.00 -13.63 10.38
C ASP A 280 9.92 -12.14 10.00
N LEU A 281 8.75 -11.51 10.16
CA LEU A 281 8.59 -10.07 9.98
C LEU A 281 8.77 -9.32 11.31
N TYR A 282 8.07 -9.75 12.36
CA TYR A 282 8.00 -9.00 13.62
C TYR A 282 9.33 -8.96 14.37
N ALA A 283 10.23 -9.92 14.17
CA ALA A 283 11.58 -9.89 14.74
C ALA A 283 12.44 -8.73 14.20
N HIS A 284 12.07 -8.15 13.05
CA HIS A 284 12.78 -7.04 12.42
C HIS A 284 12.24 -5.67 12.79
N LEU A 285 11.03 -5.58 13.37
CA LEU A 285 10.48 -4.29 13.79
C LEU A 285 11.22 -3.77 15.02
N PRO A 286 11.89 -2.61 14.94
CA PRO A 286 12.68 -2.10 16.05
C PRO A 286 11.77 -1.72 17.22
N VAL A 287 12.27 -2.01 18.42
CA VAL A 287 11.71 -1.50 19.66
C VAL A 287 12.24 -0.08 19.87
N PRO A 288 11.37 0.93 19.94
CA PRO A 288 11.79 2.31 20.21
C PRO A 288 12.51 2.42 21.56
N ASP A 289 13.53 3.27 21.61
CA ASP A 289 14.26 3.62 22.85
C ASP A 289 13.37 4.37 23.86
#